data_AF-A0A061G8Y0-F1
#
_entry.id   AF-A0A061G8Y0-F1
#
_cell.length_a   1.000
_cell.length_b   1.000
_cell.length_c   1.000
_cell.angle_alpha   90.00
_cell.angle_beta   90.00
_cell.angle_gamma   90.00
#
_symmetry.space_group_name_H-M   'P 1'
#
loop_
_entity.id
_entity.type
_entity.pdbx_description
1 polymer ?
#
loop_
_entity_poly.entity_id
_entity_poly.type
_entity_poly.pdbx_seq_one_letter_code
_entity_poly.pdbx_strand_id
1 'polypeptide(L)'
;MPDQISSPAPRSATDLFSDPLDSHPLWFKPSLFLSPNFDSESYITELRTFVPFDTLRSELQAHLSSLNHELIDLINRDYADFVNLSTKLVDVDSAVLRMRAPLLELRDKIQGFRGAVEGSLLALKDGLSQRAEATAAREVLELLLDTFHVVSKVEKLIKELPSVASDWSNGDVNPVQKKNASGLQHVENGTTNLRETQSMLLERIASEMNRLNFYIAHAQNLPFIQNMEKRIRSASLLLDASLGHCFVDGLEHWDANAIYNCLRAYAAVDSTSNAEEIFRTTIVAPLIQKVIPHGSSGGLVSGASGDELENDYQQIKKYVENDCKLLLEISSAENSGLHVFDFLANSILKEVLAAIQKGKPGAFSPGRPKEFLKNYKSSLDFLAYLEGYCPSRAAVAKFRAEPVYVEFMKQWKVGVYFSLRFQEIAGALDSALTASSLVLVQNYQSDENSQNLTLKQSVTLLESLRSCWSEEVLVLSCSDKFLRLSLQLLSRYSNWLSSGLAARKKGSAGANPGCEWALSAAPDDFVYLLFKE
;
A
#
# COMPACT_ATOMS: atom_id res chain seq x y z
N MET A 1 40.85 47.18 39.26
CA MET A 1 40.91 48.44 40.04
C MET A 1 41.62 49.46 39.18
N PRO A 2 41.07 50.68 39.03
CA PRO A 2 41.56 51.66 38.05
C PRO A 2 42.79 52.42 38.55
N ASP A 3 43.61 52.82 37.59
CA ASP A 3 44.83 53.61 37.73
C ASP A 3 44.59 54.99 38.36
N GLN A 4 45.44 55.36 39.32
CA GLN A 4 45.53 56.70 39.89
C GLN A 4 46.39 57.60 38.98
N ILE A 5 45.78 58.65 38.47
CA ILE A 5 46.40 59.77 37.76
C ILE A 5 47.08 60.67 38.80
N SER A 6 48.40 60.85 38.69
CA SER A 6 49.14 61.87 39.45
C SER A 6 49.30 63.15 38.62
N SER A 7 49.04 64.28 39.28
CA SER A 7 48.97 65.65 38.78
C SER A 7 50.31 66.25 38.32
N PRO A 8 50.34 67.17 37.33
CA PRO A 8 51.52 67.93 36.96
C PRO A 8 51.80 69.09 37.93
N ALA A 9 53.07 69.38 38.20
CA ALA A 9 53.53 70.50 39.05
C ALA A 9 53.23 71.88 38.41
N PRO A 10 53.07 72.95 39.21
CA PRO A 10 52.54 74.23 38.74
C PRO A 10 53.57 75.07 37.99
N ARG A 11 53.14 75.69 36.88
CA ARG A 11 53.88 76.69 36.11
C ARG A 11 53.90 78.02 36.87
N SER A 12 55.07 78.64 36.97
CA SER A 12 55.28 79.94 37.63
C SER A 12 54.74 81.10 36.78
N ALA A 13 54.17 82.11 37.44
CA ALA A 13 53.36 83.22 36.90
C ALA A 13 54.15 84.31 36.14
N THR A 14 55.25 83.97 35.47
CA THR A 14 56.05 84.93 34.67
C THR A 14 55.58 85.04 33.21
N ASP A 15 54.52 84.33 32.86
CA ASP A 15 53.89 84.26 31.53
C ASP A 15 52.92 85.43 31.22
N LEU A 16 53.03 86.59 31.88
CA LEU A 16 52.00 87.64 31.73
C LEU A 16 52.47 89.05 31.33
N PHE A 17 53.77 89.37 31.36
CA PHE A 17 54.24 90.75 31.05
C PHE A 17 55.66 90.87 30.44
N SER A 18 56.07 89.95 29.55
CA SER A 18 57.24 90.22 28.70
C SER A 18 56.97 89.79 27.26
N ASP A 19 56.67 90.78 26.44
CA ASP A 19 56.68 90.71 24.98
C ASP A 19 58.12 90.37 24.53
N PRO A 20 58.39 89.28 23.78
CA PRO A 20 59.72 89.01 23.26
C PRO A 20 59.90 89.77 21.94
N LEU A 21 59.84 91.10 22.00
CA LEU A 21 60.52 91.89 21.00
C LEU A 21 61.99 91.91 21.38
N ASP A 22 62.72 90.96 20.79
CA ASP A 22 64.16 90.88 20.61
C ASP A 22 65.02 91.42 21.79
N SER A 23 65.51 90.51 22.64
CA SER A 23 66.69 90.80 23.49
C SER A 23 67.96 91.05 22.67
N HIS A 24 67.88 90.86 21.36
CA HIS A 24 68.91 91.20 20.41
C HIS A 24 68.52 92.48 19.65
N PRO A 25 69.49 93.25 19.14
CA PRO A 25 69.16 94.39 18.30
C PRO A 25 68.31 93.96 17.09
N LEU A 26 67.33 94.78 16.66
CA LEU A 26 66.38 94.47 15.56
C LEU A 26 67.04 94.07 14.22
N TRP A 27 68.32 94.39 14.04
CA TRP A 27 69.11 94.00 12.87
C TRP A 27 69.65 92.56 12.95
N PHE A 28 69.68 91.96 14.14
CA PHE A 28 70.16 90.60 14.38
C PHE A 28 68.99 89.62 14.35
N LYS A 29 68.93 88.78 13.31
CA LYS A 29 67.83 87.82 13.09
C LYS A 29 68.34 86.38 13.18
N PRO A 30 68.26 85.73 14.35
CA PRO A 30 68.77 84.37 14.56
C PRO A 30 68.11 83.30 13.69
N SER A 31 66.88 83.53 13.23
CA SER A 31 66.13 82.62 12.38
C SER A 31 66.79 82.35 11.02
N LEU A 32 67.67 83.24 10.55
CA LEU A 32 68.44 83.04 9.32
C LEU A 32 69.47 81.91 9.44
N PHE A 33 69.99 81.63 10.64
CA PHE A 33 70.95 80.54 10.90
C PHE A 33 70.35 79.14 10.71
N LEU A 34 69.02 79.02 10.77
CA LEU A 34 68.30 77.77 10.57
C LEU A 34 67.96 77.52 9.10
N SER A 35 68.26 78.46 8.20
CA SER A 35 68.00 78.30 6.77
C SER A 35 69.07 77.42 6.09
N PRO A 36 68.68 76.52 5.17
CA PRO A 36 69.61 75.55 4.57
C PRO A 36 70.63 76.17 3.61
N ASN A 37 70.38 77.40 3.12
CA ASN A 37 71.25 78.13 2.19
C ASN A 37 72.01 79.27 2.89
N PHE A 38 72.12 79.22 4.21
CA PHE A 38 72.81 80.25 4.98
C PHE A 38 74.31 80.27 4.65
N ASP A 39 74.82 81.43 4.26
CA ASP A 39 76.24 81.67 4.06
C ASP A 39 76.74 82.74 5.05
N SER A 40 77.79 82.38 5.79
CA SER A 40 78.29 83.19 6.90
C SER A 40 79.04 84.44 6.42
N GLU A 41 79.71 84.38 5.27
CA GLU A 41 80.47 85.52 4.73
C GLU A 41 79.55 86.60 4.17
N SER A 42 78.53 86.22 3.38
CA SER A 42 77.52 87.17 2.88
C SER A 42 76.73 87.82 4.02
N TYR A 43 76.32 87.04 5.03
CA TYR A 43 75.61 87.57 6.20
C TYR A 43 76.41 88.60 7.00
N ILE A 44 77.71 88.34 7.23
CA ILE A 44 78.60 89.27 7.96
C ILE A 44 78.92 90.52 7.12
N THR A 45 79.13 90.37 5.80
CA THR A 45 79.44 91.50 4.92
C THR A 45 78.27 92.46 4.78
N GLU A 46 77.04 91.95 4.67
CA GLU A 46 75.82 92.76 4.63
C GLU A 46 75.64 93.54 5.94
N LEU A 47 75.74 92.89 7.09
CA LEU A 47 75.56 93.55 8.40
C LEU A 47 76.67 94.54 8.76
N ARG A 48 77.89 94.34 8.26
CA ARG A 48 79.04 95.23 8.51
C ARG A 48 78.89 96.61 7.86
N THR A 49 77.99 96.77 6.88
CA THR A 49 77.69 98.10 6.32
C THR A 49 76.92 98.99 7.29
N PHE A 50 76.23 98.41 8.28
CA PHE A 50 75.38 99.14 9.22
C PHE A 50 75.80 99.02 10.70
N VAL A 51 76.64 98.04 11.05
CA VAL A 51 76.99 97.73 12.45
C VAL A 51 78.51 97.55 12.63
N PRO A 52 79.12 98.16 13.68
CA PRO A 52 80.52 97.90 14.02
C PRO A 52 80.78 96.42 14.31
N PHE A 53 81.90 95.92 13.81
CA PHE A 53 82.22 94.48 13.86
C PHE A 53 82.30 93.92 15.28
N ASP A 54 82.78 94.72 16.24
CA ASP A 54 82.89 94.28 17.63
C ASP A 54 81.54 94.02 18.28
N THR A 55 80.52 94.81 17.93
CA THR A 55 79.15 94.66 18.45
C THR A 55 78.45 93.45 17.84
N LEU A 56 78.68 93.19 16.54
CA LEU A 56 78.19 91.97 15.89
C LEU A 56 78.81 90.71 16.51
N ARG A 57 80.12 90.74 16.75
CA ARG A 57 80.84 89.63 17.37
C ARG A 57 80.33 89.36 18.79
N SER A 58 80.11 90.39 19.60
CA SER A 58 79.62 90.20 20.97
C SER A 58 78.22 89.57 20.99
N GLU A 59 77.31 90.01 20.12
CA GLU A 59 75.95 89.46 20.04
C GLU A 59 75.94 88.01 19.52
N LEU A 60 76.73 87.69 18.49
CA LEU A 60 76.87 86.30 18.01
C LEU A 60 77.43 85.38 19.11
N GLN A 61 78.40 85.86 19.86
CA GLN A 61 79.03 85.10 20.93
C GLN A 61 78.08 84.94 22.13
N ALA A 62 77.28 85.95 22.44
CA ALA A 62 76.20 85.87 23.43
C ALA A 62 75.14 84.84 23.01
N HIS A 63 74.66 84.89 21.76
CA HIS A 63 73.69 83.93 21.23
C HIS A 63 74.23 82.49 21.23
N LEU A 64 75.49 82.28 20.82
CA LEU A 64 76.15 80.97 20.90
C LEU A 64 76.26 80.48 22.34
N SER A 65 76.58 81.37 23.28
CA SER A 65 76.67 81.00 24.70
C SER A 65 75.29 80.61 25.26
N SER A 66 74.22 81.30 24.86
CA SER A 66 72.84 80.98 25.23
C SER A 66 72.42 79.62 24.67
N LEU A 67 72.65 79.36 23.37
CA LEU A 67 72.33 78.08 22.75
C LEU A 67 73.11 76.91 23.37
N ASN A 68 74.39 77.12 23.70
CA ASN A 68 75.17 76.10 24.40
C ASN A 68 74.59 75.82 25.80
N HIS A 69 74.12 76.84 26.50
CA HIS A 69 73.45 76.65 27.79
C HIS A 69 72.16 75.86 27.62
N GLU A 70 71.33 76.22 26.64
CA GLU A 70 70.06 75.54 26.36
C GLU A 70 70.26 74.09 25.90
N LEU A 71 71.30 73.81 25.11
CA LEU A 71 71.68 72.45 24.73
C LEU A 71 72.13 71.64 25.95
N ILE A 72 72.96 72.22 26.81
CA ILE A 72 73.40 71.58 28.05
C ILE A 72 72.20 71.32 28.96
N ASP A 73 71.26 72.25 29.06
CA ASP A 73 70.03 72.08 29.84
C ASP A 73 69.12 71.00 29.25
N LEU A 74 68.98 70.94 27.93
CA LEU A 74 68.19 69.89 27.27
C LEU A 74 68.83 68.51 27.44
N ILE A 75 70.15 68.43 27.26
CA ILE A 75 70.91 67.19 27.51
C ILE A 75 70.74 66.80 28.97
N ASN A 76 70.96 67.70 29.92
CA ASN A 76 70.87 67.41 31.35
C ASN A 76 69.44 67.03 31.78
N ARG A 77 68.41 67.65 31.19
CA ARG A 77 67.00 67.34 31.45
C ARG A 77 66.68 65.91 31.02
N ASP A 78 67.12 65.53 29.82
CA ASP A 78 66.73 64.26 29.21
C ASP A 78 67.83 63.18 29.42
N TYR A 79 68.97 63.50 30.06
CA TYR A 79 70.11 62.62 30.32
C TYR A 79 69.70 61.38 31.12
N ALA A 80 68.87 61.58 32.15
CA ALA A 80 68.37 60.50 32.99
C ALA A 80 67.55 59.50 32.17
N ASP A 81 66.76 59.96 31.20
CA ASP A 81 65.92 59.12 30.37
C ASP A 81 66.73 58.36 29.32
N PHE A 82 67.72 58.99 28.68
CA PHE A 82 68.62 58.31 27.74
C PHE A 82 69.43 57.20 28.41
N VAL A 83 69.95 57.44 29.62
CA VAL A 83 70.70 56.44 30.39
C VAL A 83 69.77 55.32 30.86
N ASN A 84 68.56 55.65 31.32
CA ASN A 84 67.55 54.66 31.76
C ASN A 84 67.07 53.77 30.59
N LEU A 85 66.87 54.35 29.41
CA LEU A 85 66.49 53.60 28.21
C LEU A 85 67.64 52.69 27.72
N SER A 86 68.87 53.21 27.69
CA SER A 86 70.06 52.44 27.32
C SER A 86 70.29 51.24 28.25
N THR A 87 70.18 51.46 29.57
CA THR A 87 70.33 50.39 30.58
C THR A 87 69.21 49.36 30.52
N LYS A 88 67.96 49.76 30.29
CA LYS A 88 66.83 48.83 30.15
C LYS A 88 66.88 48.01 28.85
N LEU A 89 67.32 48.59 27.74
CA LEU A 89 67.40 47.90 26.44
C LEU A 89 68.45 46.79 26.42
N VAL A 90 69.56 46.96 27.16
CA VAL A 90 70.63 45.94 27.26
C VAL A 90 70.13 44.62 27.84
N ASP A 91 69.11 44.66 28.71
CA ASP A 91 68.62 43.47 29.41
C ASP A 91 67.41 42.80 28.71
N VAL A 92 66.92 43.37 27.61
CA VAL A 92 65.80 42.81 26.84
C VAL A 92 66.19 41.48 26.17
N ASP A 93 67.40 41.39 25.62
CA ASP A 93 67.90 40.15 25.01
C ASP A 93 68.00 39.02 26.04
N SER A 94 68.42 39.35 27.27
CA SER A 94 68.50 38.39 28.38
C SER A 94 67.12 37.91 28.82
N ALA A 95 66.12 38.81 28.83
CA ALA A 95 64.73 38.48 29.13
C ALA A 95 64.10 37.61 28.04
N VAL A 96 64.35 37.92 26.75
CA VAL A 96 63.88 37.13 25.61
C VAL A 96 64.47 35.72 25.64
N LEU A 97 65.77 35.59 25.93
CA LEU A 97 66.42 34.28 26.09
C LEU A 97 65.83 33.49 27.27
N ARG A 98 65.55 34.15 28.41
CA ARG A 98 64.87 33.51 29.56
C ARG A 98 63.44 33.07 29.23
N MET A 99 62.72 33.79 28.39
CA MET A 99 61.35 33.43 27.99
C MET A 99 61.30 32.31 26.94
N ARG A 100 62.35 32.14 26.13
CA ARG A 100 62.38 31.14 25.05
C ARG A 100 62.30 29.70 25.56
N ALA A 101 63.02 29.36 26.63
CA ALA A 101 63.05 28.01 27.16
C ALA A 101 61.68 27.54 27.72
N PRO A 102 60.99 28.31 28.58
CA PRO A 102 59.64 27.96 29.05
C PRO A 102 58.61 27.82 27.94
N LEU A 103 58.69 28.66 26.88
CA LEU A 103 57.77 28.59 25.74
C LEU A 103 57.99 27.33 24.90
N LEU A 104 59.24 26.91 24.70
CA LEU A 104 59.55 25.64 24.04
C LEU A 104 59.10 24.44 24.87
N GLU A 105 59.35 24.47 26.18
CA GLU A 105 58.90 23.42 27.10
C GLU A 105 57.36 23.32 27.11
N LEU A 106 56.66 24.45 27.12
CA LEU A 106 55.20 24.46 27.02
C LEU A 106 54.71 23.89 25.69
N ARG A 107 55.35 24.27 24.57
CA ARG A 107 55.02 23.72 23.24
C ARG A 107 55.19 22.19 23.23
N ASP A 108 56.30 21.70 23.76
CA ASP A 108 56.59 20.27 23.78
C ASP A 108 55.61 19.52 24.70
N LYS A 109 55.22 20.10 25.85
CA LYS A 109 54.14 19.58 26.71
C LYS A 109 52.79 19.57 26.01
N ILE A 110 52.43 20.63 25.28
CA ILE A 110 51.18 20.70 24.50
C ILE A 110 51.20 19.64 23.39
N GLN A 111 52.31 19.44 22.72
CA GLN A 111 52.44 18.42 21.68
C GLN A 111 52.33 17.02 22.26
N GLY A 112 52.97 16.75 23.41
CA GLY A 112 52.83 15.50 24.15
C GLY A 112 51.38 15.25 24.59
N PHE A 113 50.71 16.28 25.13
CA PHE A 113 49.30 16.19 25.53
C PHE A 113 48.39 15.93 24.33
N ARG A 114 48.60 16.63 23.20
CA ARG A 114 47.86 16.40 21.96
C ARG A 114 48.05 14.96 21.48
N GLY A 115 49.29 14.44 21.48
CA GLY A 115 49.57 13.05 21.13
C GLY A 115 48.87 12.06 22.06
N ALA A 116 48.82 12.32 23.36
CA ALA A 116 48.11 11.50 24.32
C ALA A 116 46.58 11.51 24.12
N VAL A 117 46.01 12.69 23.82
CA VAL A 117 44.58 12.84 23.51
C VAL A 117 44.23 12.13 22.20
N GLU A 118 45.06 12.27 21.17
CA GLU A 118 44.87 11.61 19.89
C GLU A 118 44.97 10.10 20.01
N GLY A 119 45.95 9.58 20.78
CA GLY A 119 46.05 8.16 21.11
C GLY A 119 44.84 7.64 21.89
N SER A 120 44.34 8.42 22.85
CA SER A 120 43.13 8.07 23.62
C SER A 120 41.86 8.07 22.76
N LEU A 121 41.76 9.00 21.80
CA LEU A 121 40.65 9.09 20.85
C LEU A 121 40.64 7.89 19.90
N LEU A 122 41.81 7.50 19.38
CA LEU A 122 41.94 6.28 18.56
C LEU A 122 41.54 5.03 19.34
N ALA A 123 42.08 4.85 20.56
CA ALA A 123 41.71 3.71 21.40
C ALA A 123 40.21 3.67 21.71
N LEU A 124 39.57 4.83 21.94
CA LEU A 124 38.13 4.90 22.16
C LEU A 124 37.35 4.52 20.90
N LYS A 125 37.76 4.98 19.72
CA LYS A 125 37.11 4.62 18.44
C LYS A 125 37.22 3.13 18.15
N ASP A 126 38.41 2.55 18.34
CA ASP A 126 38.64 1.13 18.17
C ASP A 126 37.80 0.31 19.15
N GLY A 127 37.74 0.74 20.42
CA GLY A 127 36.89 0.12 21.44
C GLY A 127 35.40 0.21 21.12
N LEU A 128 34.94 1.34 20.57
CA LEU A 128 33.54 1.49 20.11
C LEU A 128 33.25 0.59 18.91
N SER A 129 34.17 0.45 17.95
CA SER A 129 34.03 -0.46 16.80
C SER A 129 33.94 -1.91 17.25
N GLN A 130 34.87 -2.35 18.12
CA GLN A 130 34.85 -3.70 18.69
C GLN A 130 33.57 -3.97 19.49
N ARG A 131 33.09 -2.98 20.25
CA ARG A 131 31.81 -3.11 20.96
C ARG A 131 30.64 -3.25 20.00
N ALA A 132 30.60 -2.48 18.92
CA ALA A 132 29.56 -2.57 17.90
C ALA A 132 29.54 -3.93 17.19
N GLU A 133 30.72 -4.45 16.82
CA GLU A 133 30.87 -5.79 16.24
C GLU A 133 30.44 -6.89 17.23
N ALA A 134 30.85 -6.78 18.50
CA ALA A 134 30.46 -7.73 19.54
C ALA A 134 28.95 -7.70 19.80
N THR A 135 28.31 -6.52 19.78
CA THR A 135 26.84 -6.43 19.92
C THR A 135 26.12 -7.03 18.72
N ALA A 136 26.58 -6.79 17.49
CA ALA A 136 25.99 -7.39 16.30
C ALA A 136 26.13 -8.92 16.29
N ALA A 137 27.32 -9.44 16.66
CA ALA A 137 27.53 -10.88 16.79
C ALA A 137 26.64 -11.51 17.87
N ARG A 138 26.45 -10.81 19.00
CA ARG A 138 25.56 -11.25 20.07
C ARG A 138 24.11 -11.30 19.63
N GLU A 139 23.60 -10.28 18.94
CA GLU A 139 22.22 -10.25 18.41
C GLU A 139 21.95 -11.43 17.47
N VAL A 140 22.91 -11.75 16.59
CA VAL A 140 22.80 -12.93 15.71
C VAL A 140 22.77 -14.23 16.51
N LEU A 141 23.62 -14.37 17.53
CA LEU A 141 23.63 -15.56 18.38
C LEU A 141 22.34 -15.73 19.18
N GLU A 142 21.78 -14.64 19.72
CA GLU A 142 20.50 -14.64 20.41
C GLU A 142 19.37 -15.09 19.46
N LEU A 143 19.34 -14.58 18.23
CA LEU A 143 18.37 -15.00 17.21
C LEU A 143 18.49 -16.49 16.85
N LEU A 144 19.72 -17.00 16.71
CA LEU A 144 19.97 -18.41 16.42
C LEU A 144 19.55 -19.32 17.59
N LEU A 145 19.83 -18.90 18.82
CA LEU A 145 19.46 -19.61 20.04
C LEU A 145 17.93 -19.65 20.18
N ASP A 146 17.26 -18.52 19.98
CA ASP A 146 15.80 -18.44 20.00
C ASP A 146 15.19 -19.35 18.93
N THR A 147 15.69 -19.31 17.70
CA THR A 147 15.25 -20.19 16.62
C THR A 147 15.36 -21.67 17.02
N PHE A 148 16.50 -22.06 17.61
CA PHE A 148 16.70 -23.43 18.09
C PHE A 148 15.72 -23.82 19.20
N HIS A 149 15.48 -22.91 20.16
CA HIS A 149 14.54 -23.13 21.24
C HIS A 149 13.10 -23.27 20.73
N VAL A 150 12.67 -22.44 19.79
CA VAL A 150 11.33 -22.54 19.20
C VAL A 150 11.18 -23.84 18.42
N VAL A 151 12.14 -24.23 17.58
CA VAL A 151 12.07 -25.54 16.88
C VAL A 151 11.99 -26.70 17.86
N SER A 152 12.83 -26.70 18.89
CA SER A 152 12.82 -27.76 19.89
C SER A 152 11.51 -27.79 20.70
N LYS A 153 10.91 -26.62 20.95
CA LYS A 153 9.60 -26.50 21.61
C LYS A 153 8.49 -27.03 20.70
N VAL A 154 8.45 -26.64 19.43
CA VAL A 154 7.49 -27.14 18.44
C VAL A 154 7.59 -28.66 18.33
N GLU A 155 8.78 -29.22 18.20
CA GLU A 155 8.96 -30.69 18.14
C GLU A 155 8.51 -31.40 19.42
N LYS A 156 8.73 -30.81 20.60
CA LYS A 156 8.24 -31.37 21.86
C LYS A 156 6.71 -31.34 21.94
N LEU A 157 6.10 -30.20 21.60
CA LEU A 157 4.64 -30.06 21.59
C LEU A 157 3.99 -31.00 20.56
N ILE A 158 4.62 -31.20 19.40
CA ILE A 158 4.15 -32.18 18.41
C ILE A 158 4.25 -33.62 18.94
N LYS A 159 5.27 -33.94 19.75
CA LYS A 159 5.37 -35.27 20.41
C LYS A 159 4.34 -35.46 21.53
N GLU A 160 3.86 -34.37 22.12
CA GLU A 160 2.80 -34.40 23.14
C GLU A 160 1.40 -34.53 22.52
N LEU A 161 1.26 -34.40 21.19
CA LEU A 161 0.01 -34.76 20.51
C LEU A 161 -0.27 -36.25 20.77
N PRO A 162 -1.49 -36.60 21.24
CA PRO A 162 -1.90 -38.00 21.37
C PRO A 162 -1.65 -38.70 20.03
N SER A 163 -0.91 -39.80 20.05
CA SER A 163 -0.45 -40.48 18.85
C SER A 163 -1.61 -40.72 17.87
N VAL A 164 -1.57 -40.01 16.75
CA VAL A 164 -2.33 -40.35 15.55
C VAL A 164 -1.92 -41.78 15.17
N ALA A 165 -2.88 -42.73 15.21
CA ALA A 165 -2.86 -44.03 14.49
C ALA A 165 -2.98 -45.38 15.24
N SER A 166 -3.52 -45.52 16.46
CA SER A 166 -3.86 -46.88 16.97
C SER A 166 -5.31 -47.15 17.38
N ASP A 167 -6.12 -46.14 17.70
CA ASP A 167 -7.46 -46.40 18.28
C ASP A 167 -8.64 -46.12 17.34
N TRP A 168 -8.37 -45.70 16.10
CA TRP A 168 -9.42 -45.24 15.18
C TRP A 168 -9.89 -46.30 14.18
N SER A 169 -9.34 -47.52 14.25
CA SER A 169 -9.75 -48.65 13.42
C SER A 169 -9.64 -49.96 14.18
N ASN A 170 -10.67 -50.30 14.95
CA ASN A 170 -11.17 -51.67 15.08
C ASN A 170 -12.57 -51.65 15.71
N GLY A 171 -13.58 -51.71 14.85
CA GLY A 171 -14.84 -52.34 15.23
C GLY A 171 -14.61 -53.85 15.37
N ASP A 172 -15.35 -54.45 16.30
CA ASP A 172 -15.43 -55.89 16.63
C ASP A 172 -14.21 -56.47 17.39
N VAL A 173 -14.31 -57.20 18.52
CA VAL A 173 -15.39 -57.94 19.20
C VAL A 173 -15.00 -58.17 20.68
N ASN A 174 -16.01 -58.39 21.54
CA ASN A 174 -16.02 -58.98 22.90
C ASN A 174 -16.08 -58.06 24.14
N PRO A 175 -17.29 -57.91 24.74
CA PRO A 175 -17.44 -57.55 26.14
C PRO A 175 -17.60 -58.81 27.00
N VAL A 176 -16.56 -59.20 27.74
CA VAL A 176 -16.71 -60.15 28.85
C VAL A 176 -16.20 -59.52 30.15
N GLN A 177 -17.18 -59.03 30.91
CA GLN A 177 -17.30 -59.06 32.37
C GLN A 177 -16.08 -58.68 33.22
N LYS A 178 -16.18 -57.52 33.89
CA LYS A 178 -16.24 -57.47 35.37
C LYS A 178 -16.84 -56.16 35.90
N LYS A 179 -18.03 -56.33 36.50
CA LYS A 179 -18.74 -55.57 37.55
C LYS A 179 -17.82 -54.76 38.48
N ASN A 180 -18.20 -53.66 39.13
CA ASN A 180 -19.39 -52.81 39.25
C ASN A 180 -18.92 -51.58 40.07
N ALA A 181 -19.29 -50.36 39.68
CA ALA A 181 -19.60 -49.28 40.63
C ALA A 181 -20.37 -48.16 39.89
N SER A 182 -21.64 -48.07 40.26
CA SER A 182 -22.68 -47.09 39.94
C SER A 182 -22.23 -45.65 39.69
N GLY A 183 -22.65 -45.13 38.52
CA GLY A 183 -22.71 -43.72 38.16
C GLY A 183 -23.33 -43.55 36.77
N LEU A 184 -24.67 -43.55 36.66
CA LEU A 184 -25.34 -43.10 35.45
C LEU A 184 -25.23 -41.57 35.37
N GLN A 185 -24.34 -41.07 34.50
CA GLN A 185 -24.46 -39.79 33.77
C GLN A 185 -23.24 -39.60 32.83
N HIS A 186 -23.51 -39.24 31.57
CA HIS A 186 -22.59 -38.69 30.55
C HIS A 186 -21.37 -39.52 30.08
N VAL A 187 -21.52 -40.20 28.93
CA VAL A 187 -20.40 -40.71 28.12
C VAL A 187 -19.98 -39.73 27.00
N GLU A 188 -20.79 -38.71 26.67
CA GLU A 188 -20.48 -37.73 25.61
C GLU A 188 -19.45 -36.65 25.99
N ASN A 189 -19.21 -36.40 27.29
CA ASN A 189 -18.30 -35.32 27.71
C ASN A 189 -16.82 -35.73 27.74
N GLY A 190 -16.49 -37.02 27.61
CA GLY A 190 -15.09 -37.46 27.64
C GLY A 190 -14.33 -37.20 26.33
N THR A 191 -15.01 -37.33 25.20
CA THR A 191 -14.43 -37.24 23.85
C THR A 191 -14.34 -35.80 23.34
N THR A 192 -15.34 -34.96 23.63
CA THR A 192 -15.33 -33.52 23.31
C THR A 192 -14.19 -32.78 24.02
N ASN A 193 -13.96 -33.08 25.30
CA ASN A 193 -12.82 -32.53 26.05
C ASN A 193 -11.46 -32.96 25.46
N LEU A 194 -11.35 -34.17 24.91
CA LEU A 194 -10.11 -34.62 24.27
C LEU A 194 -9.87 -33.90 22.93
N ARG A 195 -10.94 -33.70 22.14
CA ARG A 195 -10.90 -32.97 20.86
C ARG A 195 -10.55 -31.50 21.05
N GLU A 196 -11.17 -30.86 22.03
CA GLU A 196 -10.90 -29.47 22.37
C GLU A 196 -9.46 -29.28 22.85
N THR A 197 -8.96 -30.14 23.74
CA THR A 197 -7.57 -30.09 24.21
C THR A 197 -6.56 -30.33 23.09
N GLN A 198 -6.84 -31.24 22.15
CA GLN A 198 -6.03 -31.43 20.95
C GLN A 198 -6.03 -30.18 20.05
N SER A 199 -7.20 -29.59 19.80
CA SER A 199 -7.33 -28.38 18.96
C SER A 199 -6.59 -27.18 19.56
N MET A 200 -6.63 -27.00 20.90
CA MET A 200 -5.89 -25.95 21.61
C MET A 200 -4.37 -26.17 21.53
N LEU A 201 -3.92 -27.43 21.63
CA LEU A 201 -2.50 -27.76 21.47
C LEU A 201 -2.02 -27.45 20.05
N LEU A 202 -2.83 -27.77 19.03
CA LEU A 202 -2.53 -27.46 17.63
C LEU A 202 -2.50 -25.95 17.36
N GLU A 203 -3.44 -25.17 17.91
CA GLU A 203 -3.39 -23.70 17.83
C GLU A 203 -2.10 -23.15 18.46
N ARG A 204 -1.71 -23.69 19.61
CA ARG A 204 -0.46 -23.30 20.27
C ARG A 204 0.77 -23.65 19.43
N ILE A 205 0.80 -24.85 18.83
CA ILE A 205 1.88 -25.26 17.94
C ILE A 205 1.94 -24.35 16.71
N ALA A 206 0.79 -24.03 16.10
CA ALA A 206 0.70 -23.12 14.97
C ALA A 206 1.20 -21.71 15.29
N SER A 207 0.88 -21.17 16.46
CA SER A 207 1.41 -19.88 16.93
C SER A 207 2.93 -19.89 17.10
N GLU A 208 3.49 -20.97 17.67
CA GLU A 208 4.94 -21.15 17.77
C GLU A 208 5.60 -21.35 16.39
N MET A 209 4.92 -22.02 15.46
CA MET A 209 5.36 -22.19 14.07
C MET A 209 5.39 -20.85 13.33
N ASN A 210 4.40 -19.98 13.55
CA ASN A 210 4.41 -18.63 12.99
C ASN A 210 5.60 -17.81 13.53
N ARG A 211 5.84 -17.88 14.85
CA ARG A 211 7.02 -17.24 15.46
C ARG A 211 8.33 -17.78 14.90
N LEU A 212 8.40 -19.09 14.65
CA LEU A 212 9.55 -19.72 14.00
C LEU A 212 9.74 -19.20 12.57
N ASN A 213 8.67 -19.10 11.78
CA ASN A 213 8.72 -18.54 10.43
C ASN A 213 9.21 -17.08 10.44
N PHE A 214 8.79 -16.28 11.43
CA PHE A 214 9.31 -14.93 11.62
C PHE A 214 10.83 -14.91 11.86
N TYR A 215 11.35 -15.76 12.76
CA TYR A 215 12.79 -15.81 13.00
C TYR A 215 13.59 -16.31 11.78
N ILE A 216 13.06 -17.29 11.05
CA ILE A 216 13.67 -17.79 9.81
C ILE A 216 13.75 -16.68 8.76
N ALA A 217 12.69 -15.87 8.62
CA ALA A 217 12.67 -14.75 7.68
C ALA A 217 13.74 -13.68 8.01
N HIS A 218 14.02 -13.45 9.30
CA HIS A 218 15.04 -12.49 9.74
C HIS A 218 16.47 -13.03 9.64
N ALA A 219 16.65 -14.35 9.71
CA ALA A 219 17.95 -14.99 9.73
C ALA A 219 18.36 -15.60 8.36
N GLN A 220 17.63 -15.29 7.29
CA GLN A 220 17.87 -15.81 5.93
C GLN A 220 19.36 -15.71 5.55
N ASN A 221 19.89 -16.79 4.95
CA ASN A 221 21.27 -16.98 4.48
C ASN A 221 22.31 -17.51 5.50
N LEU A 222 21.94 -17.83 6.73
CA LEU A 222 22.85 -18.49 7.68
C LEU A 222 22.91 -20.02 7.47
N PRO A 223 24.10 -20.65 7.48
CA PRO A 223 24.27 -22.10 7.30
C PRO A 223 23.57 -22.93 8.38
N PHE A 224 23.36 -22.34 9.56
CA PHE A 224 22.59 -22.97 10.64
C PHE A 224 21.14 -23.25 10.26
N ILE A 225 20.49 -22.34 9.52
CA ILE A 225 19.09 -22.52 9.09
C ILE A 225 18.98 -23.64 8.08
N GLN A 226 19.95 -23.79 7.17
CA GLN A 226 19.98 -24.90 6.21
C GLN A 226 20.03 -26.26 6.93
N ASN A 227 20.76 -26.35 8.04
CA ASN A 227 20.79 -27.56 8.87
C ASN A 227 19.44 -27.82 9.57
N MET A 228 18.73 -26.76 9.98
CA MET A 228 17.43 -26.87 10.64
C MET A 228 16.25 -27.03 9.68
N GLU A 229 16.42 -26.67 8.41
CA GLU A 229 15.36 -26.62 7.40
C GLU A 229 14.63 -27.96 7.26
N LYS A 230 15.35 -29.08 7.30
CA LYS A 230 14.75 -30.42 7.27
C LYS A 230 13.83 -30.68 8.47
N ARG A 231 14.26 -30.26 9.67
CA ARG A 231 13.47 -30.40 10.91
C ARG A 231 12.23 -29.52 10.86
N ILE A 232 12.38 -28.27 10.44
CA ILE A 232 11.29 -27.30 10.29
C ILE A 232 10.25 -27.82 9.29
N ARG A 233 10.69 -28.30 8.12
CA ARG A 233 9.78 -28.92 7.13
C ARG A 233 9.05 -30.14 7.68
N SER A 234 9.75 -31.01 8.42
CA SER A 234 9.10 -32.17 9.04
C SER A 234 8.06 -31.77 10.07
N ALA A 235 8.33 -30.73 10.88
CA ALA A 235 7.38 -30.20 11.85
C ALA A 235 6.16 -29.56 11.17
N SER A 236 6.38 -28.81 10.08
CA SER A 236 5.29 -28.22 9.27
C SER A 236 4.39 -29.31 8.69
N LEU A 237 4.96 -30.34 8.06
CA LEU A 237 4.19 -31.44 7.47
C LEU A 237 3.36 -32.20 8.52
N LEU A 238 3.94 -32.44 9.70
CA LEU A 238 3.23 -33.08 10.80
C LEU A 238 2.11 -32.18 11.33
N LEU A 239 2.37 -30.88 11.50
CA LEU A 239 1.35 -29.91 11.90
C LEU A 239 0.20 -29.86 10.89
N ASP A 240 0.50 -29.76 9.59
CA ASP A 240 -0.51 -29.71 8.53
C ASP A 240 -1.36 -30.99 8.50
N ALA A 241 -0.75 -32.16 8.66
CA ALA A 241 -1.45 -33.44 8.71
C ALA A 241 -2.33 -33.55 9.97
N SER A 242 -1.80 -33.23 11.16
CA SER A 242 -2.55 -33.28 12.41
C SER A 242 -3.66 -32.24 12.45
N LEU A 243 -3.43 -31.04 11.94
CA LEU A 243 -4.42 -29.98 11.84
C LEU A 243 -5.53 -30.36 10.86
N GLY A 244 -5.18 -30.97 9.73
CA GLY A 244 -6.16 -31.50 8.77
C GLY A 244 -7.07 -32.56 9.40
N HIS A 245 -6.49 -33.53 10.09
CA HIS A 245 -7.27 -34.57 10.79
C HIS A 245 -8.16 -34.00 11.90
N CYS A 246 -7.64 -33.10 12.74
CA CYS A 246 -8.41 -32.47 13.81
C CYS A 246 -9.55 -31.61 13.25
N PHE A 247 -9.32 -30.91 12.13
CA PHE A 247 -10.35 -30.12 11.48
C PHE A 247 -11.45 -30.99 10.87
N VAL A 248 -11.10 -32.10 10.21
CA VAL A 248 -12.09 -33.08 9.71
C VAL A 248 -12.92 -33.66 10.86
N ASP A 249 -12.28 -34.11 11.94
CA ASP A 249 -12.98 -34.66 13.11
C ASP A 249 -13.88 -33.61 13.79
N GLY A 250 -13.43 -32.35 13.84
CA GLY A 250 -14.22 -31.21 14.31
C GLY A 250 -15.45 -30.92 13.43
N LEU A 251 -15.31 -31.03 12.10
CA LEU A 251 -16.40 -30.85 11.14
C LEU A 251 -17.42 -32.00 11.18
N GLU A 252 -16.97 -33.25 11.29
CA GLU A 252 -17.86 -34.42 11.35
C GLU A 252 -18.76 -34.41 12.59
N HIS A 253 -18.25 -33.88 13.71
CA HIS A 253 -18.96 -33.82 14.98
C HIS A 253 -19.53 -32.44 15.33
N TRP A 254 -19.35 -31.44 14.47
CA TRP A 254 -19.81 -30.05 14.67
C TRP A 254 -19.37 -29.43 16.01
N ASP A 255 -18.13 -29.68 16.41
CA ASP A 255 -17.56 -29.09 17.63
C ASP A 255 -17.06 -27.66 17.34
N ALA A 256 -17.82 -26.66 17.79
CA ALA A 256 -17.55 -25.25 17.53
C ALA A 256 -16.17 -24.80 18.07
N ASN A 257 -15.74 -25.29 19.24
CA ASN A 257 -14.47 -24.90 19.84
C ASN A 257 -13.30 -25.51 19.06
N ALA A 258 -13.41 -26.79 18.70
CA ALA A 258 -12.39 -27.46 17.89
C ALA A 258 -12.22 -26.80 16.51
N ILE A 259 -13.33 -26.48 15.83
CA ILE A 259 -13.34 -25.77 14.54
C ILE A 259 -12.69 -24.39 14.70
N TYR A 260 -13.10 -23.60 15.70
CA TYR A 260 -12.56 -22.26 15.93
C TYR A 260 -11.04 -22.27 16.18
N ASN A 261 -10.57 -23.16 17.04
CA ASN A 261 -9.14 -23.31 17.35
C ASN A 261 -8.34 -23.76 16.12
N CYS A 262 -8.89 -24.69 15.31
CA CYS A 262 -8.27 -25.12 14.06
C CYS A 262 -8.19 -23.98 13.03
N LEU A 263 -9.25 -23.17 12.88
CA LEU A 263 -9.23 -22.02 11.98
C LEU A 263 -8.22 -20.97 12.41
N ARG A 264 -8.08 -20.71 13.72
CA ARG A 264 -7.01 -19.86 14.26
C ARG A 264 -5.62 -20.41 13.99
N ALA A 265 -5.45 -21.73 14.12
CA ALA A 265 -4.21 -22.41 13.77
C ALA A 265 -3.87 -22.25 12.27
N TYR A 266 -4.85 -22.46 11.38
CA TYR A 266 -4.67 -22.26 9.93
C TYR A 266 -4.33 -20.81 9.58
N ALA A 267 -4.97 -19.84 10.24
CA ALA A 267 -4.67 -18.42 10.05
C ALA A 267 -3.26 -18.06 10.55
N ALA A 268 -2.79 -18.68 11.64
CA ALA A 268 -1.44 -18.46 12.16
C ALA A 268 -0.34 -19.02 11.25
N VAL A 269 -0.60 -20.14 10.56
CA VAL A 269 0.36 -20.78 9.62
C VAL A 269 0.26 -20.20 8.20
N ASP A 270 -0.72 -19.32 7.93
CA ASP A 270 -1.02 -18.77 6.60
C ASP A 270 -1.44 -19.83 5.56
N SER A 271 -2.04 -20.93 6.05
CA SER A 271 -2.52 -22.07 5.24
C SER A 271 -4.03 -22.00 5.00
N THR A 272 -4.54 -20.83 4.60
CA THR A 272 -5.99 -20.55 4.50
C THR A 272 -6.69 -21.41 3.44
N SER A 273 -6.05 -21.59 2.28
CA SER A 273 -6.60 -22.41 1.20
C SER A 273 -6.75 -23.88 1.57
N ASN A 274 -5.91 -24.40 2.48
CA ASN A 274 -6.01 -25.80 2.91
C ASN A 274 -7.27 -26.03 3.76
N ALA A 275 -7.60 -25.09 4.67
CA ALA A 275 -8.83 -25.14 5.45
C ALA A 275 -10.08 -25.08 4.55
N GLU A 276 -10.07 -24.19 3.56
CA GLU A 276 -11.15 -24.05 2.57
C GLU A 276 -11.33 -25.32 1.73
N GLU A 277 -10.23 -25.96 1.33
CA GLU A 277 -10.22 -27.21 0.58
C GLU A 277 -10.76 -28.39 1.40
N ILE A 278 -10.35 -28.50 2.68
CA ILE A 278 -10.85 -29.55 3.58
C ILE A 278 -12.34 -29.37 3.82
N PHE A 279 -12.79 -28.16 4.13
CA PHE A 279 -14.23 -27.88 4.28
C PHE A 279 -15.00 -28.22 2.98
N ARG A 280 -14.42 -27.90 1.82
CA ARG A 280 -15.01 -28.23 0.52
C ARG A 280 -15.16 -29.73 0.34
N THR A 281 -14.12 -30.51 0.59
CA THR A 281 -14.08 -31.94 0.30
C THR A 281 -14.84 -32.78 1.34
N THR A 282 -14.80 -32.39 2.61
CA THR A 282 -15.44 -33.15 3.71
C THR A 282 -16.93 -32.88 3.81
N ILE A 283 -17.39 -31.63 3.67
CA ILE A 283 -18.79 -31.25 3.93
C ILE A 283 -19.50 -30.90 2.62
N VAL A 284 -18.96 -29.93 1.87
CA VAL A 284 -19.68 -29.35 0.72
C VAL A 284 -19.80 -30.34 -0.45
N ALA A 285 -18.73 -31.03 -0.82
CA ALA A 285 -18.70 -31.97 -1.93
C ALA A 285 -19.71 -33.13 -1.78
N PRO A 286 -19.79 -33.86 -0.64
CA PRO A 286 -20.78 -34.92 -0.51
C PRO A 286 -22.22 -34.38 -0.47
N LEU A 287 -22.46 -33.17 0.05
CA LEU A 287 -23.79 -32.54 0.03
C LEU A 287 -24.20 -32.16 -1.40
N ILE A 288 -23.30 -31.57 -2.18
CA ILE A 288 -23.58 -31.17 -3.56
C ILE A 288 -23.68 -32.40 -4.46
N GLN A 289 -22.89 -33.45 -4.25
CA GLN A 289 -22.98 -34.69 -5.02
C GLN A 289 -24.33 -35.40 -4.82
N LYS A 290 -24.99 -35.23 -3.67
CA LYS A 290 -26.38 -35.70 -3.45
C LYS A 290 -27.40 -34.94 -4.29
N VAL A 291 -27.16 -33.66 -4.59
CA VAL A 291 -28.05 -32.81 -5.39
C VAL A 291 -27.77 -32.97 -6.89
N ILE A 292 -26.49 -32.93 -7.28
CA ILE A 292 -26.01 -33.03 -8.66
C ILE A 292 -25.03 -34.22 -8.75
N PRO A 293 -25.53 -35.44 -9.01
CA PRO A 293 -24.69 -36.63 -9.09
C PRO A 293 -23.68 -36.56 -10.25
N HIS A 294 -22.43 -36.89 -9.96
CA HIS A 294 -21.39 -37.03 -10.99
C HIS A 294 -21.49 -38.40 -11.67
N GLY A 295 -22.27 -38.49 -12.75
CA GLY A 295 -22.13 -39.58 -13.73
C GLY A 295 -23.37 -40.44 -13.98
N SER A 296 -23.73 -40.52 -15.27
CA SER A 296 -24.13 -41.74 -15.99
C SER A 296 -25.27 -42.61 -15.43
N SER A 297 -26.36 -42.00 -14.95
CA SER A 297 -27.67 -42.67 -14.87
C SER A 297 -28.71 -41.89 -15.68
N GLY A 298 -28.54 -41.96 -17.00
CA GLY A 298 -29.45 -41.30 -17.93
C GLY A 298 -29.11 -41.53 -19.40
N GLY A 299 -28.62 -42.72 -19.74
CA GLY A 299 -28.68 -43.17 -21.12
C GLY A 299 -30.15 -43.15 -21.56
N LEU A 300 -30.44 -42.23 -22.49
CA LEU A 300 -31.55 -42.26 -23.44
C LEU A 300 -32.97 -41.84 -23.02
N VAL A 301 -33.28 -41.50 -21.76
CA VAL A 301 -34.61 -40.93 -21.44
C VAL A 301 -34.57 -39.93 -20.28
N SER A 302 -34.29 -38.66 -20.55
CA SER A 302 -34.84 -37.57 -19.73
C SER A 302 -34.99 -36.34 -20.62
N GLY A 303 -36.23 -36.11 -21.08
CA GLY A 303 -36.56 -34.95 -21.89
C GLY A 303 -36.45 -33.68 -21.08
N ALA A 304 -35.92 -32.60 -21.69
CA ALA A 304 -35.99 -31.18 -21.31
C ALA A 304 -35.65 -30.72 -19.86
N SER A 305 -35.91 -31.49 -18.81
CA SER A 305 -35.81 -31.06 -17.39
C SER A 305 -34.50 -31.44 -16.70
N GLY A 306 -33.61 -32.19 -17.36
CA GLY A 306 -32.35 -32.64 -16.76
C GLY A 306 -31.37 -31.51 -16.41
N ASP A 307 -31.42 -30.40 -17.14
CA ASP A 307 -30.49 -29.26 -17.01
C ASP A 307 -31.07 -28.07 -16.22
N GLU A 308 -32.25 -28.22 -15.60
CA GLU A 308 -32.84 -27.16 -14.77
C GLU A 308 -32.09 -27.03 -13.44
N LEU A 309 -31.63 -25.82 -13.11
CA LEU A 309 -30.84 -25.53 -11.90
C LEU A 309 -31.66 -24.98 -10.73
N GLU A 310 -32.91 -24.56 -10.96
CA GLU A 310 -33.72 -23.88 -9.95
C GLU A 310 -33.96 -24.74 -8.70
N ASN A 311 -34.40 -25.98 -8.88
CA ASN A 311 -34.61 -26.91 -7.77
C ASN A 311 -33.28 -27.32 -7.11
N ASP A 312 -32.22 -27.51 -7.90
CA ASP A 312 -30.89 -27.83 -7.36
C ASP A 312 -30.40 -26.71 -6.44
N TYR A 313 -30.51 -25.46 -6.86
CA TYR A 313 -30.16 -24.32 -6.01
C TYR A 313 -31.03 -24.24 -4.75
N GLN A 314 -32.33 -24.53 -4.84
CA GLN A 314 -33.19 -24.56 -3.64
C GLN A 314 -32.74 -25.64 -2.64
N GLN A 315 -32.30 -26.82 -3.12
CA GLN A 315 -31.75 -27.86 -2.26
C GLN A 315 -30.40 -27.45 -1.67
N ILE A 316 -29.50 -26.87 -2.48
CA ILE A 316 -28.20 -26.38 -2.01
C ILE A 316 -28.39 -25.30 -0.95
N LYS A 317 -29.31 -24.34 -1.14
CA LYS A 317 -29.64 -23.31 -0.13
C LYS A 317 -30.03 -23.93 1.22
N LYS A 318 -30.84 -24.99 1.22
CA LYS A 318 -31.23 -25.72 2.45
C LYS A 318 -30.02 -26.38 3.14
N TYR A 319 -29.12 -27.00 2.38
CA TYR A 319 -27.90 -27.58 2.95
C TYR A 319 -26.94 -26.52 3.50
N VAL A 320 -26.82 -25.38 2.83
CA VAL A 320 -26.00 -24.26 3.33
C VAL A 320 -26.57 -23.74 4.66
N GLU A 321 -27.90 -23.63 4.78
CA GLU A 321 -28.54 -23.17 6.01
C GLU A 321 -28.44 -24.17 7.17
N ASN A 322 -28.56 -25.48 6.90
CA ASN A 322 -28.54 -26.50 7.94
C ASN A 322 -27.12 -26.88 8.36
N ASP A 323 -26.22 -27.08 7.40
CA ASP A 323 -24.90 -27.67 7.64
C ASP A 323 -23.82 -26.59 7.62
N CYS A 324 -23.84 -25.62 6.70
CA CYS A 324 -22.72 -24.66 6.59
C CYS A 324 -22.83 -23.44 7.53
N LYS A 325 -24.03 -23.16 8.06
CA LYS A 325 -24.32 -21.93 8.82
C LYS A 325 -23.42 -21.74 10.04
N LEU A 326 -23.18 -22.79 10.83
CA LEU A 326 -22.35 -22.72 12.02
C LEU A 326 -20.92 -22.27 11.69
N LEU A 327 -20.31 -22.84 10.65
CA LEU A 327 -18.94 -22.47 10.23
C LEU A 327 -18.89 -21.06 9.62
N LEU A 328 -19.91 -20.66 8.86
CA LEU A 328 -20.01 -19.31 8.32
C LEU A 328 -20.18 -18.27 9.45
N GLU A 329 -20.92 -18.58 10.51
CA GLU A 329 -21.05 -17.72 11.70
C GLU A 329 -19.73 -17.62 12.47
N ILE A 330 -19.01 -18.73 12.66
CA ILE A 330 -17.69 -18.73 13.33
C ILE A 330 -16.68 -17.88 12.56
N SER A 331 -16.63 -18.02 11.22
CA SER A 331 -15.69 -17.28 10.37
C SER A 331 -16.06 -15.80 10.20
N SER A 332 -17.34 -15.45 10.33
CA SER A 332 -17.84 -14.07 10.26
C SER A 332 -17.94 -13.37 11.62
N ALA A 333 -17.70 -14.08 12.72
CA ALA A 333 -17.77 -13.52 14.07
C ALA A 333 -16.85 -12.31 14.25
N GLU A 334 -17.39 -11.23 14.82
CA GLU A 334 -16.66 -10.00 15.09
C GLU A 334 -15.48 -10.27 16.04
N ASN A 335 -14.32 -9.67 15.76
CA ASN A 335 -13.07 -9.83 16.53
C ASN A 335 -12.44 -11.25 16.52
N SER A 336 -12.93 -12.16 15.67
CA SER A 336 -12.37 -13.52 15.53
C SER A 336 -11.00 -13.53 14.84
N GLY A 337 -10.71 -12.53 14.00
CA GLY A 337 -9.54 -12.52 13.11
C GLY A 337 -9.64 -13.51 11.94
N LEU A 338 -10.80 -14.16 11.74
CA LEU A 338 -11.01 -15.20 10.74
C LEU A 338 -11.57 -14.68 9.40
N HIS A 339 -11.62 -13.36 9.20
CA HIS A 339 -12.04 -12.74 7.94
C HIS A 339 -11.05 -12.96 6.77
N VAL A 340 -9.94 -13.64 7.03
CA VAL A 340 -8.96 -14.03 6.02
C VAL A 340 -9.50 -15.17 5.13
N PHE A 341 -10.41 -16.00 5.65
CA PHE A 341 -10.99 -17.12 4.91
C PHE A 341 -12.18 -16.69 4.05
N ASP A 342 -12.29 -17.28 2.85
CA ASP A 342 -13.34 -17.05 1.86
C ASP A 342 -14.08 -18.37 1.54
N PHE A 343 -14.61 -19.05 2.57
CA PHE A 343 -15.35 -20.32 2.44
C PHE A 343 -16.54 -20.24 1.46
N LEU A 344 -17.20 -19.10 1.35
CA LEU A 344 -18.30 -18.89 0.40
C LEU A 344 -17.84 -19.06 -1.05
N ALA A 345 -16.68 -18.51 -1.41
CA ALA A 345 -16.15 -18.57 -2.77
C ALA A 345 -15.39 -19.88 -3.02
N ASN A 346 -14.41 -20.19 -2.17
CA ASN A 346 -13.43 -21.24 -2.42
C ASN A 346 -13.89 -22.63 -2.00
N SER A 347 -14.92 -22.73 -1.17
CA SER A 347 -15.54 -24.00 -0.81
C SER A 347 -16.90 -24.17 -1.49
N ILE A 348 -17.89 -23.31 -1.18
CA ILE A 348 -19.28 -23.50 -1.66
C ILE A 348 -19.39 -23.22 -3.15
N LEU A 349 -19.12 -21.99 -3.59
CA LEU A 349 -19.32 -21.60 -5.00
C LEU A 349 -18.42 -22.41 -5.94
N LYS A 350 -17.18 -22.70 -5.54
CA LYS A 350 -16.23 -23.51 -6.31
C LYS A 350 -16.75 -24.93 -6.55
N GLU A 351 -17.30 -25.58 -5.52
CA GLU A 351 -17.84 -26.93 -5.66
C GLU A 351 -19.15 -26.94 -6.46
N VAL A 352 -20.04 -25.96 -6.24
CA VAL A 352 -21.27 -25.81 -7.04
C VAL A 352 -20.93 -25.63 -8.52
N LEU A 353 -19.96 -24.77 -8.85
CA LEU A 353 -19.50 -24.57 -10.22
C LEU A 353 -18.97 -25.88 -10.83
N ALA A 354 -18.09 -26.58 -10.12
CA ALA A 354 -17.52 -27.84 -10.58
C ALA A 354 -18.60 -28.91 -10.79
N ALA A 355 -19.60 -28.95 -9.90
CA ALA A 355 -20.70 -29.90 -9.99
C ALA A 355 -21.62 -29.62 -11.20
N ILE A 356 -21.97 -28.36 -11.46
CA ILE A 356 -22.77 -28.01 -12.64
C ILE A 356 -21.99 -28.30 -13.92
N GLN A 357 -20.70 -27.95 -13.99
CA GLN A 357 -19.87 -28.23 -15.16
C GLN A 357 -19.76 -29.73 -15.48
N LYS A 358 -19.67 -30.59 -14.47
CA LYS A 358 -19.55 -32.05 -14.64
C LYS A 358 -20.90 -32.74 -14.82
N GLY A 359 -21.92 -32.34 -14.07
CA GLY A 359 -23.22 -33.00 -14.03
C GLY A 359 -24.23 -32.49 -15.06
N LYS A 360 -24.27 -31.17 -15.30
CA LYS A 360 -25.25 -30.49 -16.15
C LYS A 360 -24.60 -29.45 -17.06
N PRO A 361 -23.66 -29.84 -17.96
CA PRO A 361 -22.99 -28.88 -18.84
C PRO A 361 -23.95 -28.18 -19.81
N GLY A 362 -25.10 -28.79 -20.11
CA GLY A 362 -26.16 -28.22 -20.93
C GLY A 362 -26.81 -26.99 -20.32
N ALA A 363 -26.78 -26.84 -18.99
CA ALA A 363 -27.39 -25.72 -18.28
C ALA A 363 -26.80 -24.35 -18.67
N PHE A 364 -25.52 -24.30 -19.05
CA PHE A 364 -24.84 -23.09 -19.53
C PHE A 364 -25.00 -22.85 -21.04
N SER A 365 -25.70 -23.73 -21.77
CA SER A 365 -25.79 -23.64 -23.22
C SER A 365 -26.78 -22.56 -23.67
N PRO A 366 -26.34 -21.54 -24.43
CA PRO A 366 -27.24 -20.51 -24.94
C PRO A 366 -28.16 -21.02 -26.06
N GLY A 367 -27.92 -22.24 -26.58
CA GLY A 367 -28.69 -22.84 -27.68
C GLY A 367 -30.17 -23.08 -27.38
N ARG A 368 -30.57 -23.03 -26.11
CA ARG A 368 -31.96 -23.01 -25.66
C ARG A 368 -32.22 -21.73 -24.85
N PRO A 369 -32.58 -20.61 -25.51
CA PRO A 369 -32.62 -19.31 -24.85
C PRO A 369 -33.55 -19.22 -23.63
N LYS A 370 -34.72 -19.88 -23.66
CA LYS A 370 -35.65 -19.86 -22.53
C LYS A 370 -35.06 -20.56 -21.29
N GLU A 371 -34.52 -21.77 -21.46
CA GLU A 371 -33.87 -22.55 -20.39
C GLU A 371 -32.62 -21.83 -19.88
N PHE A 372 -31.79 -21.29 -20.79
CA PHE A 372 -30.60 -20.52 -20.43
C PHE A 372 -30.94 -19.30 -19.55
N LEU A 373 -31.97 -18.53 -19.92
CA LEU A 373 -32.37 -17.37 -19.13
C LEU A 373 -32.91 -17.77 -17.76
N LYS A 374 -33.75 -18.81 -17.70
CA LYS A 374 -34.29 -19.35 -16.45
C LYS A 374 -33.15 -19.74 -15.51
N ASN A 375 -32.20 -20.55 -16.00
CA ASN A 375 -31.04 -20.98 -15.23
C ASN A 375 -30.14 -19.81 -14.81
N TYR A 376 -29.88 -18.85 -15.72
CA TYR A 376 -29.08 -17.67 -15.42
C TYR A 376 -29.69 -16.82 -14.29
N LYS A 377 -31.01 -16.59 -14.32
CA LYS A 377 -31.72 -15.88 -13.26
C LYS A 377 -31.64 -16.63 -11.93
N SER A 378 -31.90 -17.93 -11.94
CA SER A 378 -31.77 -18.77 -10.73
C SER A 378 -30.35 -18.77 -10.17
N SER A 379 -29.32 -18.70 -11.02
CA SER A 379 -27.93 -18.56 -10.60
C SER A 379 -27.65 -17.18 -9.98
N LEU A 380 -28.20 -16.10 -10.51
CA LEU A 380 -28.10 -14.78 -9.89
C LEU A 380 -28.80 -14.74 -8.53
N ASP A 381 -29.97 -15.36 -8.40
CA ASP A 381 -30.69 -15.47 -7.12
C ASP A 381 -29.97 -16.36 -6.11
N PHE A 382 -29.18 -17.32 -6.58
CA PHE A 382 -28.30 -18.12 -5.74
C PHE A 382 -27.08 -17.29 -5.27
N LEU A 383 -26.45 -16.53 -6.15
CA LEU A 383 -25.35 -15.64 -5.78
C LEU A 383 -25.81 -14.56 -4.80
N ALA A 384 -26.98 -13.96 -5.01
CA ALA A 384 -27.56 -12.98 -4.09
C ALA A 384 -27.84 -13.58 -2.70
N TYR A 385 -28.23 -14.87 -2.64
CA TYR A 385 -28.38 -15.58 -1.38
C TYR A 385 -27.04 -15.78 -0.65
N LEU A 386 -25.97 -16.17 -1.37
CA LEU A 386 -24.63 -16.27 -0.78
C LEU A 386 -24.09 -14.91 -0.32
N GLU A 387 -24.34 -13.85 -1.09
CA GLU A 387 -23.99 -12.47 -0.70
C GLU A 387 -24.72 -12.02 0.57
N GLY A 388 -25.86 -12.62 0.91
CA GLY A 388 -26.58 -12.36 2.16
C GLY A 388 -25.83 -12.80 3.42
N TYR A 389 -24.86 -13.70 3.31
CA TYR A 389 -23.97 -14.10 4.42
C TYR A 389 -22.78 -13.15 4.60
N CYS A 390 -22.57 -12.21 3.68
CA CYS A 390 -21.49 -11.23 3.82
C CYS A 390 -21.89 -10.12 4.82
N PRO A 391 -21.08 -9.84 5.86
CA PRO A 391 -21.46 -8.90 6.92
C PRO A 391 -21.44 -7.43 6.47
N SER A 392 -20.74 -7.11 5.37
CA SER A 392 -20.59 -5.74 4.90
C SER A 392 -20.52 -5.63 3.38
N ARG A 393 -20.77 -4.42 2.85
CA ARG A 393 -20.62 -4.13 1.42
C ARG A 393 -19.19 -4.35 0.91
N ALA A 394 -18.18 -4.16 1.76
CA ALA A 394 -16.79 -4.44 1.42
C ALA A 394 -16.55 -5.96 1.27
N ALA A 395 -17.15 -6.79 2.13
CA ALA A 395 -17.08 -8.24 2.02
C ALA A 395 -17.77 -8.76 0.74
N VAL A 396 -18.91 -8.17 0.36
CA VAL A 396 -19.57 -8.47 -0.93
C VAL A 396 -18.66 -8.10 -2.11
N ALA A 397 -18.01 -6.94 -2.06
CA ALA A 397 -17.08 -6.54 -3.12
C ALA A 397 -15.88 -7.49 -3.23
N LYS A 398 -15.34 -7.95 -2.09
CA LYS A 398 -14.28 -8.97 -2.04
C LYS A 398 -14.76 -10.29 -2.67
N PHE A 399 -15.92 -10.80 -2.25
CA PHE A 399 -16.51 -12.02 -2.79
C PHE A 399 -16.72 -11.97 -4.31
N ARG A 400 -17.19 -10.84 -4.85
CA ARG A 400 -17.36 -10.65 -6.30
C ARG A 400 -16.04 -10.53 -7.07
N ALA A 401 -14.96 -10.14 -6.39
CA ALA A 401 -13.63 -10.03 -6.98
C ALA A 401 -12.87 -11.38 -7.00
N GLU A 402 -13.33 -12.37 -6.22
CA GLU A 402 -12.71 -13.69 -6.18
C GLU A 402 -12.72 -14.37 -7.57
N PRO A 403 -11.64 -15.10 -7.93
CA PRO A 403 -11.48 -15.66 -9.26
C PRO A 403 -12.58 -16.69 -9.59
N VAL A 404 -13.07 -17.42 -8.58
CA VAL A 404 -14.16 -18.39 -8.75
C VAL A 404 -15.48 -17.70 -9.13
N TYR A 405 -15.79 -16.54 -8.54
CA TYR A 405 -17.00 -15.78 -8.88
C TYR A 405 -16.92 -15.27 -10.32
N VAL A 406 -15.77 -14.71 -10.69
CA VAL A 406 -15.52 -14.23 -12.05
C VAL A 406 -15.62 -15.38 -13.06
N GLU A 407 -15.05 -16.53 -12.74
CA GLU A 407 -15.13 -17.72 -13.59
C GLU A 407 -16.57 -18.23 -13.73
N PHE A 408 -17.32 -18.29 -12.62
CA PHE A 408 -18.73 -18.66 -12.63
C PHE A 408 -19.54 -17.74 -13.57
N MET A 409 -19.36 -16.42 -13.46
CA MET A 409 -20.04 -15.45 -14.32
C MET A 409 -19.59 -15.56 -15.79
N LYS A 410 -18.34 -15.91 -16.04
CA LYS A 410 -17.80 -16.09 -17.39
C LYS A 410 -18.38 -17.31 -18.12
N GLN A 411 -18.85 -18.33 -17.40
CA GLN A 411 -19.54 -19.47 -18.02
C GLN A 411 -20.83 -19.05 -18.72
N TRP A 412 -21.50 -18.03 -18.20
CA TRP A 412 -22.70 -17.46 -18.79
C TRP A 412 -22.33 -16.59 -20.00
N LYS A 413 -22.38 -17.20 -21.20
CA LYS A 413 -22.12 -16.52 -22.48
C LYS A 413 -23.29 -15.61 -22.90
N VAL A 414 -23.61 -14.62 -22.06
CA VAL A 414 -24.75 -13.69 -22.24
C VAL A 414 -24.66 -12.96 -23.59
N GLY A 415 -23.44 -12.70 -24.10
CA GLY A 415 -23.26 -12.13 -25.44
C GLY A 415 -23.81 -13.01 -26.56
N VAL A 416 -23.59 -14.33 -26.50
CA VAL A 416 -24.11 -15.30 -27.48
C VAL A 416 -25.62 -15.42 -27.35
N TYR A 417 -26.13 -15.46 -26.12
CA TYR A 417 -27.56 -15.41 -25.85
C TYR A 417 -28.24 -14.20 -26.51
N PHE A 418 -27.67 -13.00 -26.33
CA PHE A 418 -28.18 -11.79 -26.95
C PHE A 418 -28.18 -11.90 -28.48
N SER A 419 -27.12 -12.43 -29.11
CA SER A 419 -27.08 -12.61 -30.56
C SER A 419 -28.19 -13.53 -31.08
N LEU A 420 -28.49 -14.61 -30.36
CA LEU A 420 -29.60 -15.51 -30.72
C LEU A 420 -30.96 -14.82 -30.60
N ARG A 421 -31.19 -14.08 -29.50
CA ARG A 421 -32.43 -13.29 -29.31
C ARG A 421 -32.54 -12.15 -30.32
N PHE A 422 -31.44 -11.51 -30.67
CA PHE A 422 -31.38 -10.50 -31.72
C PHE A 422 -31.83 -11.10 -33.06
N GLN A 423 -31.28 -12.26 -33.45
CA GLN A 423 -31.64 -12.90 -34.71
C GLN A 423 -33.10 -13.37 -34.74
N GLU A 424 -33.62 -13.88 -33.62
CA GLU A 424 -35.02 -14.26 -33.47
C GLU A 424 -35.95 -13.05 -33.63
N ILE A 425 -35.71 -11.98 -32.88
CA ILE A 425 -36.59 -10.80 -32.83
C ILE A 425 -36.48 -9.95 -34.10
N ALA A 426 -35.26 -9.65 -34.55
CA ALA A 426 -35.03 -8.87 -35.75
C ALA A 426 -35.38 -9.67 -37.01
N GLY A 427 -35.07 -10.97 -37.04
CA GLY A 427 -35.40 -11.85 -38.16
C GLY A 427 -36.91 -12.03 -38.34
N ALA A 428 -37.68 -12.05 -37.25
CA ALA A 428 -39.14 -12.06 -37.32
C ALA A 428 -39.69 -10.79 -38.00
N LEU A 429 -39.16 -9.61 -37.63
CA LEU A 429 -39.54 -8.36 -38.28
C LEU A 429 -39.08 -8.33 -39.74
N ASP A 430 -37.83 -8.67 -40.04
CA ASP A 430 -37.29 -8.64 -41.41
C ASP A 430 -38.08 -9.57 -42.35
N SER A 431 -38.50 -10.75 -41.86
CA SER A 431 -39.36 -11.67 -42.59
C SER A 431 -40.76 -11.09 -42.85
N ALA A 432 -41.31 -10.30 -41.93
CA ALA A 432 -42.59 -9.63 -42.12
C ALA A 432 -42.48 -8.45 -43.11
N LEU A 433 -41.37 -7.70 -43.09
CA LEU A 433 -41.14 -6.56 -43.97
C LEU A 433 -40.79 -6.97 -45.42
N THR A 434 -40.24 -8.16 -45.63
CA THR A 434 -39.91 -8.68 -46.97
C THR A 434 -41.11 -9.27 -47.71
N ALA A 435 -42.28 -9.37 -47.06
CA ALA A 435 -43.51 -9.81 -47.72
C ALA A 435 -43.94 -8.82 -48.84
N SER A 436 -44.21 -9.35 -50.04
CA SER A 436 -44.57 -8.56 -51.24
C SER A 436 -45.98 -7.94 -51.20
N SER A 437 -46.77 -8.18 -50.14
CA SER A 437 -48.14 -7.69 -50.00
C SER A 437 -48.45 -7.27 -48.56
N LEU A 438 -49.31 -6.26 -48.40
CA LEU A 438 -49.88 -5.87 -47.10
C LEU A 438 -50.94 -6.90 -46.72
N VAL A 439 -50.71 -7.62 -45.62
CA VAL A 439 -51.68 -8.58 -45.09
C VAL A 439 -52.39 -7.94 -43.92
N LEU A 440 -53.70 -7.75 -44.05
CA LEU A 440 -54.56 -7.29 -42.97
C LEU A 440 -54.76 -8.42 -41.96
N VAL A 441 -54.59 -8.13 -40.67
CA VAL A 441 -54.88 -9.09 -39.60
C VAL A 441 -56.39 -9.09 -39.37
N GLN A 442 -57.07 -10.16 -39.79
CA GLN A 442 -58.49 -10.38 -39.46
C GLN A 442 -58.60 -10.93 -38.03
N ASN A 443 -58.50 -10.08 -37.02
CA ASN A 443 -58.80 -10.47 -35.64
C ASN A 443 -60.31 -10.47 -35.42
N TYR A 444 -60.97 -11.58 -35.75
CA TYR A 444 -62.27 -11.94 -35.17
C TYR A 444 -62.04 -12.61 -33.81
N GLN A 445 -61.55 -11.85 -32.83
CA GLN A 445 -61.72 -12.19 -31.41
C GLN A 445 -61.39 -10.97 -30.57
N SER A 446 -62.46 -10.47 -29.95
CA SER A 446 -62.52 -9.35 -29.03
C SER A 446 -61.72 -9.60 -27.76
N ASP A 447 -60.66 -8.83 -27.55
CA ASP A 447 -60.15 -8.47 -26.23
C ASP A 447 -59.99 -6.95 -26.19
N GLU A 448 -60.83 -6.27 -25.39
CA GLU A 448 -61.09 -4.83 -25.37
C GLU A 448 -59.90 -3.91 -25.01
N ASN A 449 -58.67 -4.42 -24.94
CA ASN A 449 -57.48 -3.65 -24.55
C ASN A 449 -56.28 -3.78 -25.51
N SER A 450 -56.42 -4.43 -26.65
CA SER A 450 -55.39 -4.43 -27.68
C SER A 450 -55.60 -3.27 -28.65
N GLN A 451 -54.64 -2.35 -28.74
CA GLN A 451 -54.62 -1.33 -29.78
C GLN A 451 -54.73 -2.03 -31.14
N ASN A 452 -55.85 -1.84 -31.83
CA ASN A 452 -56.22 -2.53 -33.07
C ASN A 452 -55.30 -2.12 -34.22
N LEU A 453 -54.07 -2.64 -34.23
CA LEU A 453 -53.17 -2.55 -35.37
C LEU A 453 -53.68 -3.51 -36.46
N THR A 454 -54.12 -2.95 -37.57
CA THR A 454 -54.67 -3.70 -38.71
C THR A 454 -53.60 -4.34 -39.58
N LEU A 455 -52.39 -3.77 -39.61
CA LEU A 455 -51.31 -4.23 -40.47
C LEU A 455 -50.42 -5.26 -39.77
N LYS A 456 -50.25 -6.44 -40.39
CA LYS A 456 -49.39 -7.52 -39.87
C LYS A 456 -47.96 -7.04 -39.55
N GLN A 457 -47.37 -6.21 -40.41
CA GLN A 457 -46.03 -5.65 -40.20
C GLN A 457 -45.95 -4.74 -38.96
N SER A 458 -47.00 -3.96 -38.68
CA SER A 458 -47.08 -3.11 -37.48
C SER A 458 -47.28 -3.94 -36.22
N VAL A 459 -48.11 -5.01 -36.30
CA VAL A 459 -48.31 -5.97 -35.20
C VAL A 459 -47.00 -6.66 -34.86
N THR A 460 -46.28 -7.20 -35.86
CA THR A 460 -44.97 -7.84 -35.63
C THR A 460 -43.93 -6.88 -35.07
N LEU A 461 -43.92 -5.60 -35.48
CA LEU A 461 -43.06 -4.59 -34.85
C LEU A 461 -43.39 -4.43 -33.36
N LEU A 462 -44.67 -4.27 -33.02
CA LEU A 462 -45.10 -4.08 -31.63
C LEU A 462 -44.77 -5.31 -30.77
N GLU A 463 -44.99 -6.51 -31.31
CA GLU A 463 -44.61 -7.78 -30.66
C GLU A 463 -43.10 -7.89 -30.46
N SER A 464 -42.29 -7.57 -31.48
CA SER A 464 -40.82 -7.56 -31.38
C SER A 464 -40.32 -6.55 -30.34
N LEU A 465 -40.92 -5.35 -30.28
CA LEU A 465 -40.59 -4.35 -29.27
C LEU A 465 -40.97 -4.81 -27.86
N ARG A 466 -42.18 -5.38 -27.68
CA ARG A 466 -42.60 -5.95 -26.39
C ARG A 466 -41.69 -7.11 -25.96
N SER A 467 -41.30 -7.96 -26.92
CA SER A 467 -40.40 -9.09 -26.69
C SER A 467 -39.03 -8.65 -26.18
N CYS A 468 -38.46 -7.56 -26.70
CA CYS A 468 -37.17 -7.02 -26.20
C CYS A 468 -37.17 -6.68 -24.70
N TRP A 469 -38.33 -6.33 -24.13
CA TRP A 469 -38.48 -5.90 -22.74
C TRP A 469 -39.30 -6.87 -21.89
N SER A 470 -39.65 -8.04 -22.44
CA SER A 470 -40.31 -9.10 -21.70
C SER A 470 -39.35 -9.70 -20.66
N GLU A 471 -39.87 -10.04 -19.49
CA GLU A 471 -39.08 -10.73 -18.46
C GLU A 471 -38.53 -12.08 -18.95
N GLU A 472 -39.15 -12.71 -19.96
CA GLU A 472 -38.70 -13.98 -20.55
C GLU A 472 -37.54 -13.83 -21.55
N VAL A 473 -37.09 -12.61 -21.83
CA VAL A 473 -36.06 -12.29 -22.82
C VAL A 473 -35.00 -11.34 -22.27
N LEU A 474 -35.42 -10.38 -21.44
CA LEU A 474 -34.55 -9.32 -20.97
C LEU A 474 -33.50 -9.85 -19.98
N VAL A 475 -32.24 -9.52 -20.28
CA VAL A 475 -31.12 -9.64 -19.34
C VAL A 475 -30.63 -8.24 -19.02
N LEU A 476 -30.71 -7.84 -17.75
CA LEU A 476 -30.46 -6.46 -17.32
C LEU A 476 -29.04 -5.96 -17.67
N SER A 477 -28.05 -6.86 -17.62
CA SER A 477 -26.65 -6.56 -18.00
C SER A 477 -26.44 -6.30 -19.49
N CYS A 478 -27.43 -6.58 -20.33
CA CYS A 478 -27.46 -6.27 -21.77
C CYS A 478 -28.58 -5.27 -22.13
N SER A 479 -29.10 -4.52 -21.16
CA SER A 479 -30.18 -3.55 -21.37
C SER A 479 -29.84 -2.48 -22.42
N ASP A 480 -28.57 -2.04 -22.47
CA ASP A 480 -28.03 -1.15 -23.51
C ASP A 480 -28.19 -1.75 -24.92
N LYS A 481 -27.95 -3.06 -25.07
CA LYS A 481 -28.07 -3.77 -26.34
C LYS A 481 -29.53 -3.98 -26.75
N PHE A 482 -30.42 -4.30 -25.80
CA PHE A 482 -31.86 -4.41 -26.06
C PHE A 482 -32.50 -3.06 -26.39
N LEU A 483 -32.04 -1.97 -25.77
CA LEU A 483 -32.43 -0.61 -26.14
C LEU A 483 -32.00 -0.28 -27.57
N ARG A 484 -30.74 -0.59 -27.92
CA ARG A 484 -30.23 -0.41 -29.27
C ARG A 484 -31.05 -1.22 -30.29
N LEU A 485 -31.37 -2.48 -29.99
CA LEU A 485 -32.22 -3.32 -30.84
C LEU A 485 -33.60 -2.67 -31.03
N SER A 486 -34.24 -2.20 -29.95
CA SER A 486 -35.54 -1.51 -30.02
C SER A 486 -35.51 -0.32 -30.99
N LEU A 487 -34.48 0.53 -30.90
CA LEU A 487 -34.29 1.67 -31.80
C LEU A 487 -34.02 1.21 -33.25
N GLN A 488 -33.27 0.13 -33.44
CA GLN A 488 -33.01 -0.44 -34.76
C GLN A 488 -34.28 -0.99 -35.41
N LEU A 489 -35.16 -1.65 -34.64
CA LEU A 489 -36.46 -2.15 -35.14
C LEU A 489 -37.34 -0.99 -35.62
N LEU A 490 -37.44 0.09 -34.83
CA LEU A 490 -38.17 1.31 -35.20
C LEU A 490 -37.58 1.98 -36.44
N SER A 491 -36.25 2.10 -36.50
CA SER A 491 -35.56 2.67 -37.65
C SER A 491 -35.78 1.85 -38.93
N ARG A 492 -35.68 0.51 -38.85
CA ARG A 492 -35.93 -0.39 -39.98
C ARG A 492 -37.37 -0.27 -40.48
N TYR A 493 -38.34 -0.26 -39.59
CA TYR A 493 -39.74 -0.09 -39.95
C TYR A 493 -40.02 1.26 -40.61
N SER A 494 -39.48 2.34 -40.04
CA SER A 494 -39.60 3.70 -40.61
C SER A 494 -38.98 3.80 -42.01
N ASN A 495 -37.80 3.20 -42.19
CA ASN A 495 -37.12 3.15 -43.49
C ASN A 495 -37.90 2.33 -44.52
N TRP A 496 -38.49 1.20 -44.11
CA TRP A 496 -39.35 0.38 -44.94
C TRP A 496 -40.59 1.15 -45.41
N LEU A 497 -41.30 1.83 -44.50
CA LEU A 497 -42.43 2.69 -44.82
C LEU A 497 -42.04 3.82 -45.78
N SER A 498 -40.98 4.56 -45.46
CA SER A 498 -40.51 5.69 -46.26
C SER A 498 -40.09 5.25 -47.67
N SER A 499 -39.42 4.10 -47.79
CA SER A 499 -38.98 3.54 -49.06
C SER A 499 -40.16 3.03 -49.89
N GLY A 500 -41.14 2.36 -49.28
CA GLY A 500 -42.36 1.93 -49.95
C GLY A 500 -43.17 3.11 -50.49
N LEU A 501 -43.39 4.15 -49.66
CA LEU A 501 -44.10 5.37 -50.08
C LEU A 501 -43.36 6.10 -51.22
N ALA A 502 -42.03 6.17 -51.16
CA ALA A 502 -41.22 6.76 -52.23
C ALA A 502 -41.29 5.95 -53.53
N ALA A 503 -41.30 4.62 -53.47
CA ALA A 503 -41.44 3.74 -54.63
C ALA A 503 -42.79 3.93 -55.33
N ARG A 504 -43.88 4.03 -54.57
CA ARG A 504 -45.22 4.33 -55.11
C ARG A 504 -45.28 5.70 -55.78
N LYS A 505 -44.71 6.74 -55.17
CA LYS A 505 -44.65 8.09 -55.76
C LYS A 505 -43.91 8.13 -57.10
N LYS A 506 -42.93 7.25 -57.30
CA LYS A 506 -42.14 7.13 -58.53
C LYS A 506 -42.73 6.15 -59.55
N GLY A 507 -43.78 5.40 -59.22
CA GLY A 507 -44.39 4.39 -60.09
C GLY A 507 -43.47 3.21 -60.43
N SER A 508 -42.39 3.02 -59.68
CA SER A 508 -41.40 1.97 -59.90
C SER A 508 -40.79 1.56 -58.57
N ALA A 509 -40.84 0.26 -58.28
CA ALA A 509 -40.04 -0.35 -57.23
C ALA A 509 -38.61 -0.38 -57.79
N GLY A 510 -37.80 0.62 -57.45
CA GLY A 510 -36.36 0.54 -57.68
C GLY A 510 -35.75 -0.68 -56.97
N ALA A 511 -34.43 -0.86 -57.07
CA ALA A 511 -33.65 -2.02 -56.62
C ALA A 511 -33.68 -2.37 -55.09
N ASN A 512 -34.65 -1.87 -54.32
CA ASN A 512 -34.80 -2.16 -52.89
C ASN A 512 -35.84 -3.28 -52.67
N PRO A 513 -35.41 -4.50 -52.33
CA PRO A 513 -36.33 -5.60 -52.02
C PRO A 513 -37.23 -5.26 -50.83
N GLY A 514 -38.49 -5.72 -50.86
CA GLY A 514 -39.48 -5.46 -49.80
C GLY A 514 -40.27 -4.15 -49.94
N CYS A 515 -40.15 -3.42 -51.06
CA CYS A 515 -40.99 -2.24 -51.38
C CYS A 515 -42.16 -2.57 -52.34
N GLU A 516 -42.26 -3.82 -52.79
CA GLU A 516 -43.26 -4.30 -53.76
C GLU A 516 -44.70 -4.16 -53.25
N TRP A 517 -44.89 -4.25 -51.93
CA TRP A 517 -46.18 -4.06 -51.26
C TRP A 517 -46.81 -2.70 -51.61
N ALA A 518 -45.99 -1.66 -51.82
CA ALA A 518 -46.49 -0.30 -52.04
C ALA A 518 -47.08 -0.12 -53.46
N LEU A 519 -46.69 -0.97 -54.41
CA LEU A 519 -47.24 -1.02 -55.76
C LEU A 519 -48.45 -1.96 -55.86
N SER A 520 -48.47 -3.03 -55.07
CA SER A 520 -49.56 -4.02 -55.04
C SER A 520 -50.74 -3.61 -54.15
N ALA A 521 -50.53 -2.73 -53.17
CA ALA A 521 -51.56 -2.26 -52.25
C ALA A 521 -52.62 -1.35 -52.94
N ALA A 522 -53.89 -1.63 -52.68
CA ALA A 522 -55.02 -0.83 -53.13
C ALA A 522 -55.03 0.53 -52.43
N PRO A 523 -55.63 1.59 -53.01
CA PRO A 523 -55.74 2.91 -52.36
C PRO A 523 -56.38 2.83 -50.96
N ASP A 524 -57.33 1.92 -50.76
CA ASP A 524 -58.02 1.70 -49.50
C ASP A 524 -57.12 1.08 -48.42
N ASP A 525 -56.06 0.35 -48.79
CA ASP A 525 -55.11 -0.25 -47.84
C ASP A 525 -54.22 0.81 -47.16
N PHE A 526 -54.05 1.99 -47.79
CA PHE A 526 -53.29 3.11 -47.24
C PHE A 526 -54.07 3.90 -46.19
N VAL A 527 -55.40 3.77 -46.17
CA VAL A 527 -56.24 4.30 -45.10
C VAL A 527 -55.76 3.72 -43.77
N TYR A 528 -55.45 2.42 -43.73
CA TYR A 528 -54.93 1.75 -42.53
C TYR A 528 -53.48 2.10 -42.17
N LEU A 529 -52.70 2.67 -43.10
CA LEU A 529 -51.37 3.22 -42.83
C LEU A 529 -51.40 4.67 -42.34
N LEU A 530 -52.46 5.41 -42.68
CA LEU A 530 -52.63 6.84 -42.41
C LEU A 530 -53.58 7.14 -41.25
N PHE A 531 -54.42 6.20 -40.83
CA PHE A 531 -55.41 6.45 -39.77
C PHE A 531 -54.77 6.47 -38.38
N LYS A 532 -54.48 7.70 -37.95
CA LYS A 532 -54.58 8.11 -36.56
C LYS A 532 -55.90 8.86 -36.42
N GLU A 533 -56.72 8.38 -35.49
CA GLU A 533 -58.09 8.80 -35.10
C GLU A 533 -59.25 8.28 -35.96
#